data_AF-A0A7C5XY05-F1
#
_entry.id   AF-A0A7C5XY05-F1
#
_cell.length_a   1.000
_cell.length_b   1.000
_cell.length_c   1.000
_cell.angle_alpha   90.00
_cell.angle_beta   90.00
_cell.angle_gamma   90.00
#
_symmetry.space_group_name_H-M   'P 1'
#
loop_
_entity.id
_entity.type
_entity.pdbx_description
1 polymer ?
#
loop_
_entity_poly.entity_id
_entity_poly.type
_entity_poly.pdbx_seq_one_letter_code
_entity_poly.pdbx_strand_id
1 'polypeptide(L)'
;MYIEYGISCQMRLAHLLRFLLISFLLFLSGCIGKIQDQKSDSIFRKLDYPPPTEFEYIIFQHINRVRLESNLSPYKYDNRLGYIARLYAKRMYYENFFGHIDKEGRDVAMRLLDNRYMFFSAGENIIYLENINCNSDYLQNSRRVVTGWLTSVGHRRLILNDIMENVGIGVFCKDNMLYVTMLVSATCQNINAELIEGYVFTYDIGKTNYTVPQDPTVHIKILDGDCSIVNVNIISNHTLIPVDQRNMVGKISLPFQIAINSPFKCNASVEVCFRNDLE
;
A
#
# COMPACT_ATOMS: atom_id res chain seq x y z
N MET A 1 29.70 31.35 44.81
CA MET A 1 29.54 32.67 45.44
C MET A 1 30.15 33.68 44.49
N TYR A 2 29.33 34.37 43.70
CA TYR A 2 29.76 35.44 42.81
C TYR A 2 30.12 36.67 43.64
N ILE A 3 31.08 37.48 43.17
CA ILE A 3 30.94 38.92 42.90
C ILE A 3 32.21 39.44 42.21
N GLU A 4 31.97 40.26 41.19
CA GLU A 4 32.90 40.91 40.25
C GLU A 4 33.70 42.06 40.87
N TYR A 5 34.85 42.36 40.28
CA TYR A 5 35.42 43.72 40.24
C TYR A 5 35.87 44.03 38.81
N GLY A 6 35.36 45.14 38.27
CA GLY A 6 35.77 45.67 36.97
C GLY A 6 37.12 46.37 37.01
N ILE A 7 37.81 46.42 35.87
CA ILE A 7 38.94 47.32 35.62
C ILE A 7 38.86 47.84 34.19
N SER A 8 38.87 49.17 34.08
CA SER A 8 39.11 49.96 32.87
C SER A 8 40.57 49.82 32.41
N CYS A 9 40.85 49.75 31.11
CA CYS A 9 42.05 50.42 30.59
C CYS A 9 41.93 50.79 29.10
N GLN A 10 42.50 51.95 28.81
CA GLN A 10 42.39 52.77 27.61
C GLN A 10 43.48 52.47 26.56
N MET A 11 43.23 53.01 25.35
CA MET A 11 44.16 53.44 24.28
C MET A 11 44.87 52.35 23.47
N ARG A 12 44.60 52.19 22.17
CA ARG A 12 44.81 53.05 20.96
C ARG A 12 46.18 52.83 20.31
N LEU A 13 46.07 52.40 19.04
CA LEU A 13 46.95 52.67 17.88
C LEU A 13 48.37 52.07 17.93
N ALA A 14 48.96 51.54 16.85
CA ALA A 14 48.64 51.49 15.44
C ALA A 14 49.56 50.43 14.78
N HIS A 15 49.26 50.10 13.51
CA HIS A 15 50.22 49.64 12.49
C HIS A 15 50.92 48.29 12.77
N LEU A 16 50.85 47.26 11.94
CA LEU A 16 51.00 47.17 10.50
C LEU A 16 50.89 45.67 10.15
N LEU A 17 50.73 45.39 8.86
CA LEU A 17 50.99 44.10 8.21
C LEU A 17 49.88 43.04 8.24
N ARG A 18 49.18 42.97 7.10
CA ARG A 18 48.94 41.76 6.31
C ARG A 18 48.85 40.47 7.12
N PHE A 19 47.64 40.07 7.50
CA PHE A 19 47.13 38.69 7.63
C PHE A 19 45.83 38.80 8.45
N LEU A 20 44.70 39.17 7.85
CA LEU A 20 43.36 39.07 8.48
C LEU A 20 42.23 39.34 7.46
N LEU A 21 42.27 38.65 6.32
CA LEU A 21 41.06 38.13 5.69
C LEU A 21 41.14 36.64 6.00
N ILE A 22 40.18 36.11 6.78
CA ILE A 22 40.07 34.76 7.38
C ILE A 22 40.07 34.87 8.92
N SER A 23 38.93 35.33 9.46
CA SER A 23 38.49 35.02 10.83
C SER A 23 37.05 35.48 11.11
N PHE A 24 36.29 35.88 10.09
CA PHE A 24 34.84 36.10 10.20
C PHE A 24 34.07 35.10 9.32
N LEU A 25 34.43 33.81 9.41
CA LEU A 25 33.76 32.71 8.67
C LEU A 25 33.97 31.33 9.32
N LEU A 26 34.15 31.27 10.65
CA LEU A 26 34.28 30.01 11.39
C LEU A 26 33.54 30.10 12.73
N PHE A 27 32.23 30.36 12.70
CA PHE A 27 31.28 29.98 13.78
C PHE A 27 29.83 29.90 13.23
N LEU A 28 29.66 29.31 12.04
CA LEU A 28 28.37 28.85 11.52
C LEU A 28 28.45 27.38 11.04
N SER A 29 29.32 26.58 11.65
CA SER A 29 29.30 25.13 11.52
C SER A 29 28.68 24.53 12.78
N GLY A 30 27.36 24.37 12.79
CA GLY A 30 26.69 23.69 13.89
C GLY A 30 25.27 24.14 14.13
N CYS A 31 24.40 23.90 13.14
CA CYS A 31 22.99 23.52 13.27
C CYS A 31 22.28 23.65 11.92
N ILE A 32 22.79 22.98 10.87
CA ILE A 32 21.88 22.40 9.88
C ILE A 32 21.45 21.07 10.50
N GLY A 33 20.55 21.16 11.49
CA GLY A 33 19.79 20.00 11.87
C GLY A 33 19.04 19.57 10.62
N LYS A 34 19.23 18.31 10.21
CA LYS A 34 18.27 17.67 9.31
C LYS A 34 16.90 17.96 9.91
N ILE A 35 16.06 18.71 9.21
CA ILE A 35 14.63 18.64 9.44
C ILE A 35 14.28 17.23 8.98
N GLN A 36 14.53 16.28 9.86
CA GLN A 36 14.17 14.90 9.69
C GLN A 36 12.65 14.92 9.73
N ASP A 37 12.06 14.33 8.71
CA ASP A 37 10.65 14.27 8.40
C ASP A 37 9.85 13.45 9.43
N GLN A 38 10.02 13.74 10.72
CA GLN A 38 9.33 13.06 11.81
C GLN A 38 7.86 13.45 11.89
N LYS A 39 7.48 14.59 11.28
CA LYS A 39 6.10 15.06 11.30
C LYS A 39 5.24 14.30 10.29
N SER A 40 5.75 13.97 9.09
CA SER A 40 5.02 13.11 8.16
C SER A 40 4.86 11.71 8.76
N ASP A 41 5.94 11.10 9.23
CA ASP A 41 5.92 9.75 9.83
C ASP A 41 5.02 9.65 11.07
N SER A 42 4.89 10.71 11.88
CA SER A 42 3.97 10.72 13.03
C SER A 42 2.48 10.83 12.64
N ILE A 43 2.16 11.46 11.50
CA ILE A 43 0.79 11.61 11.01
C ILE A 43 0.31 10.31 10.35
N PHE A 44 1.22 9.57 9.70
CA PHE A 44 0.90 8.27 9.08
C PHE A 44 0.80 7.11 10.10
N ARG A 45 1.43 7.24 11.28
CA ARG A 45 1.53 6.20 12.32
C ARG A 45 0.22 5.74 12.99
N LYS A 46 -0.93 6.33 12.63
CA LYS A 46 -2.25 5.85 13.04
C LYS A 46 -3.32 6.32 12.05
N LEU A 47 -3.22 5.91 10.79
CA LEU A 47 -4.35 6.06 9.87
C LEU A 47 -5.45 5.07 10.26
N ASP A 48 -6.34 5.50 11.16
CA ASP A 48 -7.67 4.90 11.29
C ASP A 48 -8.44 5.22 10.01
N TYR A 49 -8.25 4.41 8.97
CA TYR A 49 -9.01 4.54 7.73
C TYR A 49 -10.50 4.38 8.06
N PRO A 50 -11.36 5.34 7.64
CA PRO A 50 -12.74 5.34 8.08
C PRO A 50 -13.47 4.09 7.56
N PRO A 51 -14.29 3.44 8.40
CA PRO A 51 -15.09 2.28 8.01
C PRO A 51 -16.04 2.65 6.86
N PRO A 52 -16.63 1.65 6.16
CA PRO A 52 -17.62 1.91 5.12
C PRO A 52 -18.77 2.78 5.65
N THR A 53 -19.22 3.74 4.84
CA THR A 53 -20.54 4.36 5.05
C THR A 53 -21.63 3.30 4.84
N GLU A 54 -22.85 3.59 5.29
CA GLU A 54 -23.99 2.69 5.06
C GLU A 54 -24.17 2.37 3.57
N PHE A 55 -24.03 3.37 2.69
CA PHE A 55 -24.13 3.18 1.25
C PHE A 55 -23.06 2.20 0.74
N GLU A 56 -21.78 2.44 1.05
CA GLU A 56 -20.67 1.56 0.62
C GLU A 56 -20.83 0.16 1.17
N TYR A 57 -21.34 0.02 2.40
CA TYR A 57 -21.58 -1.28 3.03
C TYR A 57 -22.70 -2.06 2.33
N ILE A 58 -23.80 -1.41 1.92
CA ILE A 58 -24.86 -2.07 1.15
C ILE A 58 -24.32 -2.55 -0.20
N ILE A 59 -23.52 -1.75 -0.91
CA ILE A 59 -22.90 -2.17 -2.18
C ILE A 59 -21.99 -3.40 -1.92
N PHE A 60 -21.18 -3.36 -0.87
CA PHE A 60 -20.31 -4.47 -0.46
C PHE A 60 -21.10 -5.76 -0.21
N GLN A 61 -22.21 -5.67 0.54
CA GLN A 61 -23.08 -6.82 0.80
C GLN A 61 -23.69 -7.39 -0.48
N HIS A 62 -24.12 -6.53 -1.39
CA HIS A 62 -24.68 -6.94 -2.68
C HIS A 62 -23.64 -7.66 -3.56
N ILE A 63 -22.40 -7.14 -3.63
CA ILE A 63 -21.29 -7.79 -4.32
C ILE A 63 -21.02 -9.18 -3.74
N ASN A 64 -20.89 -9.27 -2.41
CA ASN A 64 -20.61 -10.55 -1.76
C ASN A 64 -21.74 -11.56 -1.89
N ARG A 65 -23.00 -11.11 -1.94
CA ARG A 65 -24.13 -11.98 -2.25
C ARG A 65 -23.98 -12.61 -3.63
N VAL A 66 -23.65 -11.82 -4.65
CA VAL A 66 -23.46 -12.30 -6.03
C VAL A 66 -22.29 -13.29 -6.10
N ARG A 67 -21.21 -13.02 -5.37
CA ARG A 67 -20.06 -13.94 -5.26
C ARG A 67 -20.46 -15.27 -4.64
N LEU A 68 -21.20 -15.25 -3.53
CA LEU A 68 -21.70 -16.46 -2.87
C LEU A 68 -22.64 -17.26 -3.78
N GLU A 69 -23.55 -16.59 -4.50
CA GLU A 69 -24.43 -17.20 -5.51
C GLU A 69 -23.64 -17.82 -6.68
N SER A 70 -22.39 -17.37 -6.90
CA SER A 70 -21.47 -17.88 -7.91
C SER A 70 -20.44 -18.87 -7.36
N ASN A 71 -20.61 -19.39 -6.13
CA ASN A 71 -19.67 -20.30 -5.45
C ASN A 71 -18.26 -19.71 -5.22
N LEU A 72 -18.15 -18.39 -5.11
CA LEU A 72 -16.91 -17.70 -4.81
C LEU A 72 -16.86 -17.26 -3.35
N SER A 73 -15.66 -17.25 -2.76
CA SER A 73 -15.44 -16.70 -1.42
C SER A 73 -15.82 -15.21 -1.38
N PRO A 74 -16.50 -14.74 -0.33
CA PRO A 74 -16.79 -13.31 -0.18
C PRO A 74 -15.47 -12.53 -0.05
N TYR A 75 -15.44 -11.33 -0.63
CA TYR A 75 -14.35 -10.39 -0.37
C TYR A 75 -14.37 -9.93 1.08
N LYS A 76 -13.18 -9.66 1.61
CA LYS A 76 -12.97 -8.98 2.88
C LYS A 76 -12.96 -7.47 2.65
N TYR A 77 -13.69 -6.71 3.46
CA TYR A 77 -13.66 -5.25 3.34
C TYR A 77 -12.34 -4.71 3.88
N ASP A 78 -11.67 -3.87 3.10
CA ASP A 78 -10.43 -3.20 3.46
C ASP A 78 -10.67 -1.69 3.54
N ASN A 79 -10.56 -1.13 4.74
CA ASN A 79 -10.85 0.29 4.98
C ASN A 79 -9.89 1.22 4.24
N ARG A 80 -8.64 0.80 4.02
CA ARG A 80 -7.64 1.58 3.28
C ARG A 80 -7.99 1.63 1.81
N LEU A 81 -8.36 0.49 1.21
CA LEU A 81 -8.91 0.48 -0.15
C LEU A 81 -10.17 1.34 -0.26
N GLY A 82 -11.09 1.26 0.71
CA GLY A 82 -12.31 2.06 0.73
C GLY A 82 -12.00 3.56 0.78
N TYR A 83 -11.05 3.97 1.62
CA TYR A 83 -10.57 5.34 1.67
C TYR A 83 -9.99 5.82 0.33
N ILE A 84 -9.09 5.05 -0.29
CA ILE A 84 -8.49 5.40 -1.59
C ILE A 84 -9.58 5.51 -2.67
N ALA A 85 -10.55 4.58 -2.67
CA ALA A 85 -11.68 4.60 -3.60
C ALA A 85 -12.53 5.87 -3.44
N ARG A 86 -12.77 6.34 -2.20
CA ARG A 86 -13.53 7.58 -1.93
C ARG A 86 -12.80 8.80 -2.47
N LEU A 87 -11.48 8.87 -2.24
CA LEU A 87 -10.66 9.95 -2.77
C LEU A 87 -10.76 10.00 -4.30
N TYR A 88 -10.74 8.84 -4.96
CA TYR A 88 -10.84 8.78 -6.41
C TYR A 88 -12.24 9.14 -6.95
N ALA A 89 -13.31 8.66 -6.31
CA ALA A 89 -14.68 9.05 -6.65
C ALA A 89 -14.89 10.57 -6.52
N LYS A 90 -14.37 11.16 -5.43
CA LYS A 90 -14.37 12.61 -5.21
C LYS A 90 -13.55 13.34 -6.28
N ARG A 91 -12.40 12.79 -6.65
CA ARG A 91 -11.50 13.38 -7.65
C ARG A 91 -12.16 13.47 -9.02
N MET A 92 -12.75 12.37 -9.50
CA MET A 92 -13.51 12.32 -10.76
C MET A 92 -14.57 13.42 -10.83
N TYR A 93 -15.28 13.64 -9.74
CA TYR A 93 -16.25 14.73 -9.63
C TYR A 93 -15.61 16.13 -9.76
N TYR A 94 -14.67 16.47 -8.87
CA TYR A 94 -14.15 17.85 -8.79
C TYR A 94 -13.30 18.24 -10.00
N GLU A 95 -12.67 17.27 -10.64
CA GLU A 95 -11.84 17.51 -11.81
C GLU A 95 -12.61 17.32 -13.12
N ASN A 96 -13.91 17.02 -13.09
CA ASN A 96 -14.75 16.84 -14.29
C ASN A 96 -14.15 15.81 -15.26
N PHE A 97 -13.86 14.60 -14.78
CA PHE A 97 -13.46 13.49 -15.64
C PHE A 97 -14.05 12.16 -15.14
N PHE A 98 -14.11 11.17 -16.03
CA PHE A 98 -14.50 9.81 -15.68
C PHE A 98 -13.62 8.84 -16.45
N GLY A 99 -12.77 8.10 -15.73
CA GLY A 99 -11.82 7.17 -16.34
C GLY A 99 -10.96 6.44 -15.31
N HIS A 100 -10.37 5.32 -15.73
CA HIS A 100 -9.46 4.52 -14.90
C HIS A 100 -8.07 5.16 -14.74
N ILE A 101 -7.69 5.99 -15.70
CA ILE A 101 -6.47 6.78 -15.73
C ILE A 101 -6.85 8.23 -15.43
N ASP A 102 -6.18 8.84 -14.46
CA ASP A 102 -6.42 10.25 -14.13
C ASP A 102 -5.75 11.21 -15.14
N LYS A 103 -5.95 12.51 -14.94
CA LYS A 103 -5.43 13.55 -15.83
C LYS A 103 -3.91 13.64 -15.86
N GLU A 104 -3.23 13.10 -14.85
CA GLU A 104 -1.77 13.01 -14.81
C GLU A 104 -1.24 11.68 -15.34
N GLY A 105 -2.12 10.83 -15.87
CA GLY A 105 -1.72 9.53 -16.42
C GLY A 105 -1.57 8.43 -15.38
N ARG A 106 -2.02 8.63 -14.14
CA ARG A 106 -1.89 7.62 -13.07
C ARG A 106 -3.06 6.65 -13.08
N ASP A 107 -2.72 5.37 -12.97
CA ASP A 107 -3.68 4.27 -12.89
C ASP A 107 -3.95 3.83 -11.45
N VAL A 108 -4.74 2.76 -11.29
CA VAL A 108 -5.07 2.21 -9.98
C VAL A 108 -3.83 1.72 -9.23
N ALA A 109 -2.83 1.15 -9.92
CA ALA A 109 -1.63 0.63 -9.30
C ALA A 109 -0.82 1.77 -8.68
N MET A 110 -0.61 2.86 -9.43
CA MET A 110 0.04 4.07 -8.91
C MET A 110 -0.73 4.66 -7.74
N ARG A 111 -2.07 4.76 -7.82
CA ARG A 111 -2.90 5.28 -6.72
C ARG A 111 -2.78 4.46 -5.44
N LEU A 112 -2.74 3.12 -5.55
CA LEU A 112 -2.56 2.23 -4.42
C LEU A 112 -1.15 2.38 -3.80
N LEU A 113 -0.10 2.39 -4.64
CA LEU A 113 1.29 2.52 -4.18
C LEU A 113 1.57 3.89 -3.54
N ASP A 114 1.04 4.98 -4.10
CA ASP A 114 1.13 6.33 -3.51
C ASP A 114 0.51 6.39 -2.10
N ASN A 115 -0.49 5.55 -1.85
CA ASN A 115 -1.13 5.38 -0.55
C ASN A 115 -0.50 4.23 0.26
N ARG A 116 0.72 3.80 -0.07
CA ARG A 116 1.50 2.71 0.54
C ARG A 116 0.69 1.41 0.70
N TYR A 117 -0.18 1.10 -0.26
CA TYR A 117 -0.95 -0.15 -0.34
C TYR A 117 -0.26 -1.11 -1.31
N MET A 118 0.19 -2.24 -0.79
CA MET A 118 0.96 -3.25 -1.53
C MET A 118 0.05 -4.41 -1.94
N PHE A 119 0.25 -4.93 -3.14
CA PHE A 119 -0.59 -5.96 -3.75
C PHE A 119 0.21 -6.76 -4.78
N PHE A 120 -0.22 -8.00 -5.04
CA PHE A 120 0.22 -8.79 -6.18
C PHE A 120 -0.65 -8.53 -7.41
N SER A 121 -1.94 -8.27 -7.19
CA SER A 121 -2.90 -7.92 -8.23
C SER A 121 -3.90 -6.91 -7.69
N ALA A 122 -4.33 -5.99 -8.52
CA ALA A 122 -5.36 -5.00 -8.20
C ALA A 122 -6.26 -4.77 -9.40
N GLY A 123 -7.49 -4.33 -9.15
CA GLY A 123 -8.42 -3.94 -10.20
C GLY A 123 -9.43 -2.91 -9.72
N GLU A 124 -10.09 -2.27 -10.68
CA GLU A 124 -10.99 -1.16 -10.45
C GLU A 124 -12.27 -1.29 -11.27
N ASN A 125 -13.40 -1.07 -10.61
CA ASN A 125 -14.67 -0.75 -11.26
C ASN A 125 -15.07 0.68 -10.89
N ILE A 126 -15.47 1.47 -11.88
CA ILE A 126 -16.03 2.81 -11.67
C ILE A 126 -17.41 2.90 -12.32
N ILE A 127 -18.28 3.70 -11.75
CA ILE A 127 -19.57 4.07 -12.34
C ILE A 127 -19.98 5.43 -11.81
N TYR A 128 -20.69 6.21 -12.63
CA TYR A 128 -21.44 7.36 -12.14
C TYR A 128 -22.90 7.24 -12.50
N LEU A 129 -23.77 7.82 -11.68
CA LEU A 129 -25.19 7.95 -11.92
C LEU A 129 -25.60 9.42 -11.78
N GLU A 130 -26.50 9.86 -12.65
CA GLU A 130 -27.09 11.20 -12.62
C GLU A 130 -28.50 11.17 -12.02
N ASN A 131 -29.02 12.35 -11.67
CA ASN A 131 -30.36 12.52 -11.08
C ASN A 131 -30.55 11.72 -9.79
N ILE A 132 -29.52 11.73 -8.94
CA ILE A 132 -29.49 11.00 -7.67
C ILE A 132 -29.77 11.95 -6.52
N ASN A 133 -30.78 11.66 -5.70
CA ASN A 133 -30.93 12.38 -4.45
C ASN A 133 -29.85 11.91 -3.46
N CYS A 134 -28.85 12.76 -3.20
CA CYS A 134 -27.76 12.42 -2.29
C CYS A 134 -28.17 12.30 -0.81
N ASN A 135 -29.41 12.70 -0.47
CA ASN A 135 -29.96 12.60 0.88
C ASN A 135 -30.94 11.42 1.06
N SER A 136 -31.21 10.62 0.01
CA SER A 136 -32.14 9.48 0.08
C SER A 136 -31.73 8.31 -0.82
N ASP A 137 -32.46 7.19 -0.71
CA ASP A 137 -32.43 6.07 -1.67
C ASP A 137 -31.11 5.30 -1.80
N TYR A 138 -30.29 5.25 -0.74
CA TYR A 138 -29.05 4.46 -0.72
C TYR A 138 -29.27 3.00 -1.13
N LEU A 139 -30.36 2.37 -0.69
CA LEU A 139 -30.68 0.99 -1.05
C LEU A 139 -30.96 0.81 -2.56
N GLN A 140 -31.77 1.69 -3.16
CA GLN A 140 -32.12 1.61 -4.57
C GLN A 140 -30.90 1.92 -5.45
N ASN A 141 -30.14 2.97 -5.09
CA ASN A 141 -28.97 3.37 -5.86
C ASN A 141 -27.82 2.35 -5.73
N SER A 142 -27.67 1.70 -4.57
CA SER A 142 -26.74 0.57 -4.41
C SER A 142 -27.08 -0.58 -5.36
N ARG A 143 -28.36 -0.92 -5.50
CA ARG A 143 -28.81 -1.94 -6.46
C ARG A 143 -28.48 -1.53 -7.90
N ARG A 144 -28.78 -0.28 -8.27
CA ARG A 144 -28.48 0.25 -9.61
C ARG A 144 -26.99 0.17 -9.93
N VAL A 145 -26.13 0.52 -8.98
CA VAL A 145 -24.66 0.41 -9.11
C VAL A 145 -24.24 -1.04 -9.38
N VAL A 146 -24.63 -1.98 -8.53
CA VAL A 146 -24.20 -3.38 -8.66
C VAL A 146 -24.79 -4.02 -9.91
N THR A 147 -26.06 -3.78 -10.23
CA THR A 147 -26.67 -4.26 -11.48
C THR A 147 -25.95 -3.68 -12.69
N GLY A 148 -25.62 -2.38 -12.69
CA GLY A 148 -24.87 -1.74 -13.77
C GLY A 148 -23.49 -2.35 -14.00
N TRP A 149 -22.78 -2.73 -12.93
CA TRP A 149 -21.54 -3.48 -13.06
C TRP A 149 -21.76 -4.90 -13.58
N LEU A 150 -22.80 -5.61 -13.13
CA LEU A 150 -23.04 -6.98 -13.57
C LEU A 150 -23.48 -7.10 -15.04
N THR A 151 -24.16 -6.09 -15.59
CA THR A 151 -24.55 -6.09 -17.00
C THR A 151 -23.34 -5.91 -17.92
N SER A 152 -22.32 -5.17 -17.49
CA SER A 152 -21.06 -5.00 -18.23
C SER A 152 -20.14 -6.22 -18.07
N VAL A 153 -19.69 -6.81 -19.18
CA VAL A 153 -18.76 -7.97 -19.14
C VAL A 153 -17.47 -7.64 -18.39
N GLY A 154 -16.89 -6.45 -18.65
CA GLY A 154 -15.65 -6.01 -18.01
C GLY A 154 -15.80 -5.86 -16.50
N HIS A 155 -16.83 -5.14 -16.06
CA HIS A 155 -17.05 -4.90 -14.63
C HIS A 155 -17.45 -6.17 -13.88
N ARG A 156 -18.29 -7.02 -14.49
CA ARG A 156 -18.67 -8.33 -13.94
C ARG A 156 -17.49 -9.26 -13.75
N ARG A 157 -16.55 -9.28 -14.69
CA ARG A 157 -15.33 -10.12 -14.58
C ARG A 157 -14.53 -9.77 -13.33
N LEU A 158 -14.49 -8.49 -12.93
CA LEU A 158 -13.81 -8.09 -11.71
C LEU A 158 -14.56 -8.57 -10.46
N ILE A 159 -15.89 -8.40 -10.41
CA ILE A 159 -16.72 -8.86 -9.28
C ILE A 159 -16.62 -10.38 -9.07
N LEU A 160 -16.52 -11.14 -10.16
CA LEU A 160 -16.43 -12.60 -10.15
C LEU A 160 -14.98 -13.12 -10.20
N ASN A 161 -13.99 -12.26 -9.96
CA ASN A 161 -12.60 -12.68 -9.92
C ASN A 161 -12.32 -13.51 -8.66
N ASP A 162 -11.73 -14.69 -8.84
CA ASP A 162 -11.44 -15.69 -7.81
C ASP A 162 -10.06 -15.54 -7.17
N ILE A 163 -9.19 -14.72 -7.76
CA ILE A 163 -7.84 -14.41 -7.23
C ILE A 163 -7.88 -13.26 -6.22
N MET A 164 -8.75 -12.26 -6.44
CA MET A 164 -8.89 -11.12 -5.53
C MET A 164 -9.50 -11.54 -4.19
N GLU A 165 -9.08 -10.90 -3.11
CA GLU A 165 -9.52 -11.25 -1.75
C GLU A 165 -10.07 -10.06 -0.96
N ASN A 166 -9.55 -8.86 -1.20
CA ASN A 166 -9.95 -7.64 -0.50
C ASN A 166 -10.75 -6.73 -1.44
N VAL A 167 -11.67 -5.95 -0.87
CA VAL A 167 -12.44 -4.93 -1.57
C VAL A 167 -12.54 -3.65 -0.75
N GLY A 168 -12.40 -2.51 -1.41
CA GLY A 168 -12.76 -1.21 -0.87
C GLY A 168 -13.74 -0.51 -1.81
N ILE A 169 -14.76 0.12 -1.24
CA ILE A 169 -15.78 0.83 -2.02
C ILE A 169 -15.82 2.27 -1.53
N GLY A 170 -15.76 3.19 -2.48
CA GLY A 170 -15.82 4.61 -2.26
C GLY A 170 -16.98 5.24 -3.00
N VAL A 171 -17.80 5.97 -2.26
CA VAL A 171 -18.95 6.70 -2.79
C VAL A 171 -18.74 8.20 -2.59
N PHE A 172 -19.00 8.97 -3.64
CA PHE A 172 -19.07 10.43 -3.56
C PHE A 172 -20.35 10.92 -4.25
N CYS A 173 -21.20 11.63 -3.51
CA CYS A 173 -22.46 12.18 -4.03
C CYS A 173 -22.50 13.70 -3.83
N LYS A 174 -22.67 14.43 -4.93
CA LYS A 174 -22.80 15.90 -4.93
C LYS A 174 -23.53 16.38 -6.18
N ASP A 175 -24.32 17.45 -6.06
CA ASP A 175 -25.03 18.10 -7.18
C ASP A 175 -25.84 17.10 -8.04
N ASN A 176 -26.57 16.21 -7.37
CA ASN A 176 -27.33 15.10 -7.94
C ASN A 176 -26.56 14.08 -8.78
N MET A 177 -25.23 14.06 -8.62
CA MET A 177 -24.32 13.12 -9.26
C MET A 177 -23.73 12.19 -8.22
N LEU A 178 -23.78 10.88 -8.48
CA LEU A 178 -23.17 9.86 -7.66
C LEU A 178 -22.00 9.23 -8.41
N TYR A 179 -20.81 9.28 -7.84
CA TYR A 179 -19.63 8.58 -8.31
C TYR A 179 -19.32 7.43 -7.36
N VAL A 180 -19.11 6.24 -7.91
CA VAL A 180 -18.74 5.05 -7.14
C VAL A 180 -17.49 4.44 -7.73
N THR A 181 -16.51 4.19 -6.87
CA THR A 181 -15.29 3.45 -7.20
C THR A 181 -15.24 2.20 -6.33
N MET A 182 -14.96 1.05 -6.93
CA MET A 182 -14.67 -0.21 -6.26
C MET A 182 -13.25 -0.61 -6.61
N LEU A 183 -12.42 -0.79 -5.59
CA LEU A 183 -11.06 -1.30 -5.71
C LEU A 183 -11.03 -2.71 -5.13
N VAL A 184 -10.37 -3.63 -5.82
CA VAL A 184 -10.10 -4.97 -5.30
C VAL A 184 -8.61 -5.27 -5.36
N SER A 185 -8.14 -6.13 -4.48
CA SER A 185 -6.75 -6.57 -4.49
C SER A 185 -6.59 -8.02 -4.06
N ALA A 186 -5.54 -8.65 -4.57
CA ALA A 186 -4.90 -9.82 -4.01
C ALA A 186 -3.59 -9.38 -3.33
N THR A 187 -3.47 -9.66 -2.04
CA THR A 187 -2.31 -9.31 -1.21
C THR A 187 -1.48 -10.52 -0.83
N CYS A 188 -2.04 -11.73 -0.97
CA CYS A 188 -1.36 -13.00 -0.79
C CYS A 188 -1.17 -13.77 -2.10
N GLN A 189 -0.11 -14.56 -2.18
CA GLN A 189 0.16 -15.52 -3.24
C GLN A 189 0.68 -16.84 -2.65
N ASN A 190 0.13 -17.97 -3.12
CA ASN A 190 0.64 -19.30 -2.82
C ASN A 190 1.63 -19.75 -3.91
N ILE A 191 2.83 -20.13 -3.48
CA ILE A 191 3.90 -20.66 -4.31
C ILE A 191 3.98 -22.16 -4.04
N ASN A 192 3.61 -22.97 -5.04
CA ASN A 192 3.70 -24.42 -4.97
C ASN A 192 4.94 -24.87 -5.74
N ALA A 193 5.77 -25.68 -5.11
CA ALA A 193 7.03 -26.16 -5.69
C ALA A 193 7.11 -27.69 -5.57
N GLU A 194 7.25 -28.38 -6.71
CA GLU A 194 7.73 -29.78 -6.73
C GLU A 194 9.25 -29.74 -6.59
N LEU A 195 9.74 -30.17 -5.43
CA LEU A 195 11.15 -30.20 -5.10
C LEU A 195 11.74 -31.56 -5.44
N ILE A 196 12.92 -31.54 -6.05
CA ILE A 196 13.76 -32.70 -6.28
C ILE A 196 15.07 -32.54 -5.50
N GLU A 197 15.65 -33.66 -5.09
CA GLU A 197 16.89 -33.68 -4.32
C GLU A 197 18.01 -32.92 -5.06
N GLY A 198 18.69 -32.02 -4.33
CA GLY A 198 19.81 -31.23 -4.85
C GLY A 198 19.44 -29.97 -5.63
N TYR A 199 18.15 -29.65 -5.79
CA TYR A 199 17.70 -28.44 -6.51
C TYR A 199 17.14 -27.38 -5.56
N VAL A 200 17.30 -26.12 -5.96
CA VAL A 200 16.68 -24.97 -5.32
C VAL A 200 15.64 -24.39 -6.29
N PHE A 201 14.38 -24.44 -5.89
CA PHE A 201 13.31 -23.74 -6.59
C PHE A 201 13.37 -22.26 -6.22
N THR A 202 13.30 -21.36 -7.21
CA THR A 202 13.30 -19.91 -6.98
C THR A 202 12.08 -19.26 -7.60
N TYR A 203 11.53 -18.25 -6.92
CA TYR A 203 10.39 -17.48 -7.38
C TYR A 203 10.60 -15.99 -7.12
N ASP A 204 10.50 -15.15 -8.16
CA ASP A 204 10.67 -13.71 -8.06
C ASP A 204 9.41 -13.02 -7.54
N ILE A 205 9.57 -12.10 -6.59
CA ILE A 205 8.50 -11.27 -6.04
C ILE A 205 8.83 -9.79 -6.22
N GLY A 206 7.82 -8.99 -6.56
CA GLY A 206 7.94 -7.55 -6.63
C GLY A 206 8.64 -7.01 -7.87
N LYS A 207 8.81 -7.83 -8.93
CA LYS A 207 9.20 -7.30 -10.24
C LYS A 207 8.06 -6.46 -10.79
N THR A 208 8.26 -5.14 -10.85
CA THR A 208 7.23 -4.17 -11.24
C THR A 208 7.85 -3.00 -12.01
N ASN A 209 7.05 -2.39 -12.90
CA ASN A 209 7.43 -1.15 -13.59
C ASN A 209 7.07 0.11 -12.80
N TYR A 210 6.42 -0.05 -11.64
CA TYR A 210 6.04 1.06 -10.76
C TYR A 210 7.11 1.35 -9.72
N THR A 211 7.26 2.61 -9.35
CA THR A 211 8.07 3.00 -8.18
C THR A 211 7.33 2.59 -6.91
N VAL A 212 7.98 1.78 -6.07
CA VAL A 212 7.46 1.42 -4.75
C VAL A 212 8.03 2.41 -3.73
N PRO A 213 7.19 3.19 -3.00
CA PRO A 213 7.69 4.27 -2.15
C PRO A 213 8.48 3.81 -0.93
N GLN A 214 8.24 2.58 -0.45
CA GLN A 214 8.87 2.03 0.73
C GLN A 214 8.87 0.49 0.71
N ASP A 215 9.79 -0.11 1.45
CA ASP A 215 9.84 -1.56 1.60
C ASP A 215 8.54 -2.09 2.23
N PRO A 216 7.85 -3.06 1.61
CA PRO A 216 6.66 -3.67 2.18
C PRO A 216 6.97 -4.49 3.44
N THR A 217 6.02 -4.52 4.37
CA THR A 217 5.96 -5.60 5.36
C THR A 217 5.45 -6.85 4.66
N VAL A 218 6.28 -7.90 4.64
CA VAL A 218 5.97 -9.20 4.05
C VAL A 218 5.76 -10.21 5.17
N HIS A 219 4.71 -11.00 5.04
CA HIS A 219 4.43 -12.18 5.86
C HIS A 219 4.64 -13.42 4.99
N ILE A 220 5.55 -14.30 5.40
CA ILE A 220 5.82 -15.58 4.73
C ILE A 220 5.41 -16.69 5.67
N LYS A 221 4.64 -17.64 5.14
CA LYS A 221 4.20 -18.83 5.85
C LYS A 221 4.51 -20.07 5.03
N ILE A 222 5.27 -20.99 5.61
CA ILE A 222 5.46 -22.33 5.06
C ILE A 222 4.17 -23.10 5.37
N LEU A 223 3.45 -23.49 4.33
CA LEU A 223 2.22 -24.27 4.44
C LEU A 223 2.54 -25.77 4.50
N ASP A 224 1.55 -26.56 4.88
CA ASP A 224 1.69 -28.00 4.94
C ASP A 224 1.77 -28.60 3.52
N GLY A 225 2.76 -29.46 3.33
CA GLY A 225 2.96 -30.29 2.15
C GLY A 225 3.33 -31.71 2.59
N ASP A 226 3.74 -32.55 1.65
CA ASP A 226 4.26 -33.89 1.97
C ASP A 226 5.76 -33.88 2.37
N CYS A 227 6.38 -32.70 2.35
CA CYS A 227 7.76 -32.51 2.77
C CYS A 227 7.95 -32.66 4.29
N SER A 228 8.79 -33.61 4.70
CA SER A 228 9.23 -33.72 6.10
C SER A 228 10.19 -32.58 6.51
N ILE A 229 10.98 -32.07 5.55
CA ILE A 229 11.93 -30.98 5.74
C ILE A 229 11.80 -30.03 4.55
N VAL A 230 11.60 -28.73 4.83
CA VAL A 230 11.62 -27.66 3.82
C VAL A 230 12.44 -26.51 4.37
N ASN A 231 13.39 -26.04 3.57
CA ASN A 231 14.15 -24.83 3.84
C ASN A 231 13.63 -23.72 2.93
N VAL A 232 13.33 -22.56 3.50
CA VAL A 232 12.91 -21.36 2.77
C VAL A 232 13.84 -20.21 3.13
N ASN A 233 14.37 -19.56 2.10
CA ASN A 233 15.20 -18.38 2.24
C ASN A 233 14.66 -17.25 1.37
N ILE A 234 14.79 -16.01 1.85
CA ILE A 234 14.57 -14.81 1.05
C ILE A 234 15.93 -14.33 0.56
N ILE A 235 16.03 -14.01 -0.73
CA ILE A 235 17.20 -13.34 -1.32
C ILE A 235 16.77 -11.93 -1.69
N SER A 236 17.25 -10.94 -0.94
CA SER A 236 16.97 -9.51 -1.19
C SER A 236 18.24 -8.70 -0.95
N ASN A 237 18.57 -7.77 -1.86
CA ASN A 237 19.78 -6.93 -1.78
C ASN A 237 21.07 -7.71 -1.44
N HIS A 238 21.31 -8.84 -2.12
CA HIS A 238 22.44 -9.74 -1.89
C HIS A 238 22.52 -10.35 -0.47
N THR A 239 21.46 -10.21 0.33
CA THR A 239 21.34 -10.79 1.66
C THR A 239 20.47 -12.03 1.57
N LEU A 240 20.93 -13.11 2.22
CA LEU A 240 20.15 -14.33 2.41
C LEU A 240 19.51 -14.27 3.81
N ILE A 241 18.18 -14.34 3.86
CA ILE A 241 17.41 -14.27 5.12
C ILE A 241 16.69 -15.62 5.30
N PRO A 242 17.06 -16.43 6.29
CA PRO A 242 16.42 -17.72 6.53
C PRO A 242 15.05 -17.54 7.21
N VAL A 243 14.08 -18.39 6.86
CA VAL A 243 12.72 -18.40 7.43
C VAL A 243 12.61 -19.49 8.50
N ASP A 244 13.16 -19.21 9.69
CA ASP A 244 13.47 -20.24 10.71
C ASP A 244 12.27 -20.80 11.51
N GLN A 245 11.06 -20.22 11.39
CA GLN A 245 9.92 -20.55 12.29
C GLN A 245 8.65 -21.04 11.56
N ARG A 246 8.76 -21.50 10.30
CA ARG A 246 7.60 -21.70 9.38
C ARG A 246 6.74 -20.46 9.15
N ASN A 247 7.02 -19.36 9.83
CA ASN A 247 6.31 -18.11 9.77
C ASN A 247 7.31 -16.98 10.02
N MET A 248 7.31 -15.96 9.17
CA MET A 248 8.17 -14.79 9.30
C MET A 248 7.39 -13.55 8.88
N VAL A 249 7.55 -12.46 9.65
CA VAL A 249 7.05 -11.14 9.28
C VAL A 249 8.22 -10.16 9.31
N GLY A 250 8.40 -9.37 8.27
CA GLY A 250 9.47 -8.37 8.21
C GLY A 250 9.40 -7.45 7.01
N LYS A 251 10.14 -6.32 7.06
CA LYS A 251 10.29 -5.42 5.92
C LYS A 251 11.33 -5.98 4.96
N ILE A 252 10.96 -6.14 3.69
CA ILE A 252 11.80 -6.75 2.67
C ILE A 252 11.87 -5.84 1.45
N SER A 253 13.07 -5.51 1.01
CA SER A 253 13.26 -4.69 -0.19
C SER A 253 12.86 -5.44 -1.46
N LEU A 254 12.16 -4.76 -2.36
CA LEU A 254 11.76 -5.29 -3.67
C LEU A 254 12.78 -4.93 -4.76
N PRO A 255 12.92 -5.76 -5.82
CA PRO A 255 12.40 -7.12 -5.90
C PRO A 255 13.22 -8.07 -5.00
N PHE A 256 12.61 -9.17 -4.58
CA PHE A 256 13.29 -10.24 -3.86
C PHE A 256 12.93 -11.61 -4.45
N GLN A 257 13.70 -12.64 -4.12
CA GLN A 257 13.40 -14.02 -4.48
C GLN A 257 13.08 -14.84 -3.25
N ILE A 258 12.13 -15.77 -3.40
CA ILE A 258 11.93 -16.87 -2.48
C ILE A 258 12.68 -18.08 -3.04
N ALA A 259 13.59 -18.64 -2.25
CA ALA A 259 14.32 -19.86 -2.55
C ALA A 259 13.83 -20.99 -1.64
N ILE A 260 13.41 -22.10 -2.24
CA ILE A 260 12.81 -23.25 -1.55
C ILE A 260 13.60 -24.50 -1.93
N ASN A 261 14.00 -25.29 -0.94
CA ASN A 261 14.66 -26.57 -1.19
C ASN A 261 14.39 -27.60 -0.08
N SER A 262 14.57 -28.86 -0.43
CA SER A 262 14.43 -30.01 0.47
C SER A 262 15.52 -31.03 0.15
N PRO A 263 16.04 -31.78 1.14
CA PRO A 263 16.92 -32.91 0.89
C PRO A 263 16.20 -34.11 0.27
N PHE A 264 14.86 -34.12 0.23
CA PHE A 264 14.05 -35.21 -0.31
C PHE A 264 13.13 -34.70 -1.41
N LYS A 265 12.75 -35.59 -2.33
CA LYS A 265 11.68 -35.30 -3.30
C LYS A 265 10.36 -35.11 -2.56
N CYS A 266 9.73 -33.96 -2.72
CA CYS A 266 8.46 -33.62 -2.08
C CYS A 266 7.84 -32.36 -2.70
N ASN A 267 6.58 -32.08 -2.38
CA ASN A 267 5.85 -30.88 -2.72
C ASN A 267 5.79 -29.94 -1.51
N ALA A 268 6.30 -28.73 -1.70
CA ALA A 268 6.22 -27.66 -0.72
C ALA A 268 5.23 -26.59 -1.19
N SER A 269 4.56 -25.94 -0.24
CA SER A 269 3.74 -24.77 -0.49
C SER A 269 4.14 -23.65 0.47
N VAL A 270 4.32 -22.44 -0.07
CA VAL A 270 4.70 -21.25 0.69
C VAL A 270 3.72 -20.13 0.34
N GLU A 271 3.05 -19.59 1.35
CA GLU A 271 2.22 -18.40 1.22
C GLU A 271 3.08 -17.16 1.48
N VAL A 272 2.99 -16.18 0.58
CA VAL A 272 3.62 -14.87 0.74
C VAL A 272 2.54 -13.81 0.67
N CYS A 273 2.43 -12.98 1.71
CA CYS A 273 1.44 -11.93 1.83
C CYS A 273 2.09 -10.56 2.07
N PHE A 274 1.60 -9.52 1.41
CA PHE A 274 1.85 -8.14 1.80
C PHE A 274 0.92 -7.74 2.95
N ARG A 275 1.50 -7.24 4.05
CA ARG A 275 0.75 -6.76 5.22
C ARG A 275 0.55 -5.26 5.12
N ASN A 276 -0.66 -4.85 4.76
CA ASN A 276 -1.05 -3.45 4.65
C ASN A 276 -1.57 -2.84 5.97
N ASP A 277 -1.66 -3.66 7.02
CA ASP A 277 -2.17 -3.37 8.36
C ASP A 277 -1.06 -3.18 9.42
N LEU A 278 0.18 -3.54 9.10
CA LEU A 278 1.32 -3.54 10.02
C LEU A 278 2.42 -2.59 9.49
N GLU A 279 2.54 -1.40 10.11
CA GLU A 279 3.68 -0.48 9.90
C GLU A 279 4.83 -0.70 10.89
#